data_AF-A0A7S3W236-F1
#
_entry.id   AF-A0A7S3W236-F1
#
_cell.length_a   1.000
_cell.length_b   1.000
_cell.length_c   1.000
_cell.angle_alpha   90.00
_cell.angle_beta   90.00
_cell.angle_gamma   90.00
#
_symmetry.space_group_name_H-M   'P 1'
#
loop_
_entity.id
_entity.type
_entity.pdbx_description
1 polymer ?
#
loop_
_entity_poly.entity_id
_entity_poly.type
_entity_poly.pdbx_seq_one_letter_code
_entity_poly.pdbx_strand_id
1 'polypeptide(L)'
;KRLGRTGPPPLDDLHWRREEAKLFKTSHVTKGINFKAYDDIAVETVGGQGMEEPIESFQDAAGKFDIPQELADNFERCGYSEPTPVQKYSVPAAMAGTDVMVSAQTGSGKTAAFLVPIITTALRE
;
A
#
# COMPACT_ATOMS: atom_id res chain seq x y z
N LYS A 1 16.03 -11.12 -40.87
CA LYS A 1 15.15 -12.08 -40.15
C LYS A 1 14.79 -11.49 -38.79
N ARG A 2 13.62 -10.86 -38.64
CA ARG A 2 13.12 -10.44 -37.31
C ARG A 2 12.75 -11.72 -36.55
N LEU A 3 13.30 -11.91 -35.36
CA LEU A 3 12.80 -12.93 -34.43
C LEU A 3 11.31 -12.65 -34.21
N GLY A 4 10.45 -13.62 -34.53
CA GLY A 4 9.04 -13.56 -34.19
C GLY A 4 8.92 -13.43 -32.68
N ARG A 5 8.25 -12.37 -32.22
CA ARG A 5 7.84 -12.23 -30.83
C ARG A 5 6.78 -13.30 -30.55
N THR A 6 7.22 -14.51 -30.21
CA THR A 6 6.37 -15.55 -29.61
C THR A 6 6.17 -15.21 -28.14
N GLY A 7 5.57 -14.05 -27.87
CA GLY A 7 4.99 -13.77 -26.56
C GLY A 7 3.63 -14.47 -26.46
N PRO A 8 3.14 -14.75 -25.25
CA PRO A 8 1.74 -15.12 -25.08
C PRO A 8 0.86 -14.07 -25.78
N PRO A 9 -0.29 -14.48 -26.37
CA PRO A 9 -1.21 -13.53 -26.99
C PRO A 9 -1.60 -12.45 -25.96
N PRO A 10 -1.89 -11.21 -26.41
CA PRO A 10 -2.38 -10.17 -25.52
C PRO A 10 -3.56 -10.72 -24.72
N LEU A 11 -3.44 -10.68 -23.41
CA LEU A 11 -4.47 -11.15 -22.51
C LEU A 11 -5.69 -10.26 -22.72
N ASP A 12 -6.87 -10.86 -22.93
CA ASP A 12 -8.11 -10.11 -23.09
C ASP A 12 -8.59 -9.58 -21.73
N ASP A 13 -9.50 -8.60 -21.74
CA ASP A 13 -10.06 -8.01 -20.53
C ASP A 13 -10.71 -9.07 -19.61
N LEU A 14 -11.22 -10.16 -20.21
CA LEU A 14 -11.81 -11.27 -19.47
C LEU A 14 -10.76 -12.07 -18.70
N HIS A 15 -9.58 -12.26 -19.26
CA HIS A 15 -8.46 -12.89 -18.58
C HIS A 15 -8.06 -12.09 -17.34
N TRP A 16 -7.85 -10.77 -17.47
CA TRP A 16 -7.41 -9.96 -16.34
C TRP A 16 -8.47 -9.91 -15.23
N ARG A 17 -9.76 -9.84 -15.57
CA ARG A 17 -10.86 -9.96 -14.59
C ARG A 17 -10.86 -11.28 -13.83
N ARG A 18 -10.51 -12.39 -14.49
CA ARG A 18 -10.40 -13.70 -13.83
C ARG A 18 -9.20 -13.76 -12.89
N GLU A 19 -8.06 -13.25 -13.32
CA GLU A 19 -6.85 -13.19 -12.48
C GLU A 19 -7.03 -12.24 -11.29
N GLU A 20 -7.67 -11.10 -11.51
CA GLU A 20 -8.05 -10.14 -10.46
C GLU A 20 -8.95 -10.81 -9.41
N ALA A 21 -10.01 -11.51 -9.85
CA ALA A 21 -10.89 -12.23 -8.96
C ALA A 21 -10.16 -13.34 -8.17
N LYS A 22 -9.17 -14.00 -8.76
CA LYS A 22 -8.33 -14.96 -8.04
C LYS A 22 -7.47 -14.24 -7.01
N LEU A 23 -6.74 -13.20 -7.41
CA LEU A 23 -5.83 -12.44 -6.57
C LEU A 23 -6.52 -12.01 -5.28
N PHE A 24 -7.64 -11.28 -5.37
CA PHE A 24 -8.35 -10.80 -4.18
C PHE A 24 -9.04 -11.91 -3.37
N LYS A 25 -9.40 -13.05 -3.99
CA LYS A 25 -10.01 -14.19 -3.29
C LYS A 25 -8.99 -15.03 -2.51
N THR A 26 -7.76 -15.16 -3.01
CA THR A 26 -6.64 -15.83 -2.31
C THR A 26 -5.94 -14.94 -1.29
N SER A 27 -6.02 -13.61 -1.45
CA SER A 27 -5.34 -12.64 -0.57
C SER A 27 -6.01 -12.42 0.79
N HIS A 28 -6.95 -13.27 1.20
CA HIS A 28 -7.38 -13.33 2.60
C HIS A 28 -6.25 -13.89 3.47
N VAL A 29 -5.20 -13.08 3.67
CA VAL A 29 -4.40 -13.15 4.89
C VAL A 29 -5.40 -12.85 5.99
N THR A 30 -5.87 -13.90 6.66
CA THR A 30 -6.71 -13.81 7.85
C THR A 30 -6.10 -12.74 8.73
N LYS A 31 -6.83 -11.66 9.04
CA LYS A 31 -6.35 -10.60 9.95
C LYS A 31 -5.76 -11.31 11.17
N GLY A 32 -4.43 -11.36 11.24
CA GLY A 32 -3.70 -12.07 12.28
C GLY A 32 -4.11 -11.56 13.65
N ILE A 33 -4.03 -12.47 14.62
CA ILE A 33 -4.31 -12.36 16.05
C ILE A 33 -4.15 -10.91 16.57
N ASN A 34 -5.28 -10.18 16.63
CA ASN A 34 -5.49 -8.92 17.34
C ASN A 34 -4.78 -7.65 16.82
N PHE A 35 -5.26 -7.08 15.71
CA PHE A 35 -4.81 -5.77 15.20
C PHE A 35 -4.97 -4.60 16.18
N LYS A 36 -5.97 -4.65 17.07
CA LYS A 36 -6.19 -3.63 18.11
C LYS A 36 -5.04 -3.52 19.11
N ALA A 37 -4.24 -4.58 19.26
CA ALA A 37 -3.06 -4.53 20.11
C ALA A 37 -1.94 -3.64 19.54
N TYR A 38 -2.02 -3.26 18.26
CA TYR A 38 -1.06 -2.36 17.64
C TYR A 38 -1.36 -0.88 17.94
N ASP A 39 -2.63 -0.52 18.21
CA ASP A 39 -3.03 0.88 18.41
C ASP A 39 -2.36 1.53 19.62
N ASP A 40 -2.01 0.73 20.63
CA ASP A 40 -1.36 1.20 21.86
C ASP A 40 0.19 1.26 21.74
N ILE A 41 0.77 0.92 20.60
CA ILE A 41 2.22 0.97 20.42
C ILE A 41 2.67 2.42 20.30
N ALA A 42 3.49 2.86 21.25
CA ALA A 42 4.15 4.17 21.18
C ALA A 42 5.03 4.25 19.92
N VAL A 43 4.79 5.26 19.10
CA VAL A 43 5.60 5.56 17.91
C VAL A 43 6.49 6.75 18.21
N GLU A 44 7.79 6.57 18.01
CA GLU A 44 8.77 7.64 18.08
C GLU A 44 9.19 8.04 16.66
N THR A 45 9.11 9.34 16.36
CA THR A 45 9.55 9.92 15.09
C THR A 45 10.67 10.91 15.36
N VAL A 46 11.80 10.77 14.67
CA VAL A 46 12.96 11.66 14.79
C VAL A 46 13.36 12.20 13.42
N GLY A 47 13.50 13.53 13.31
CA GLY A 47 13.81 14.19 12.04
C GLY A 47 12.58 14.35 11.12
N GLY A 48 12.81 14.90 9.92
CA GLY A 48 11.79 15.14 8.89
C GLY A 48 11.50 16.63 8.64
N GLN A 49 11.22 17.00 7.39
CA GLN A 49 10.70 18.32 7.04
C GLN A 49 9.18 18.34 7.24
N GLY A 50 8.73 18.75 8.43
CA GLY A 50 7.29 18.90 8.71
C GLY A 50 6.59 17.57 8.92
N MET A 51 6.45 17.17 10.19
CA MET A 51 5.68 16.01 10.66
C MET A 51 4.35 15.88 9.91
N GLU A 52 4.32 15.10 8.84
CA GLU A 52 3.09 14.88 8.12
C GLU A 52 2.13 14.15 9.03
N GLU A 53 0.90 14.66 9.13
CA GLU A 53 -0.09 14.10 10.04
C GLU A 53 -0.30 12.62 9.72
N PRO A 54 -0.31 11.74 10.74
CA PRO A 54 -0.58 10.34 10.52
C PRO A 54 -1.90 10.14 9.78
N ILE A 55 -1.90 9.19 8.85
CA ILE A 55 -3.14 8.84 8.15
C ILE A 55 -4.01 7.94 9.04
N GLU A 56 -5.31 8.19 9.06
CA GLU A 56 -6.26 7.33 9.79
C GLU A 56 -6.85 6.23 8.89
N SER A 57 -6.83 6.43 7.58
CA SER A 57 -7.25 5.46 6.57
C SER A 57 -6.50 5.67 5.25
N PHE A 58 -6.50 4.66 4.37
CA PHE A 58 -5.89 4.81 3.05
C PHE A 58 -6.69 5.72 2.11
N GLN A 59 -7.97 5.94 2.41
CA GLN A 59 -8.90 6.83 1.73
C GLN A 59 -8.63 8.28 2.12
N ASP A 60 -8.36 8.53 3.40
CA ASP A 60 -7.84 9.81 3.89
C ASP A 60 -6.48 10.12 3.23
N ALA A 61 -5.59 9.13 3.16
CA ALA A 61 -4.33 9.27 2.43
C ALA A 61 -4.54 9.60 0.94
N ALA A 62 -5.57 9.04 0.31
CA ALA A 62 -5.87 9.33 -1.09
C ALA A 62 -6.23 10.78 -1.35
N GLY A 63 -7.06 11.38 -0.48
CA GLY A 63 -7.39 12.80 -0.57
C GLY A 63 -6.20 13.71 -0.25
N LYS A 64 -5.40 13.36 0.77
CA LYS A 64 -4.27 14.17 1.24
C LYS A 64 -3.08 14.16 0.29
N PHE A 65 -2.78 13.00 -0.29
CA PHE A 65 -1.57 12.80 -1.05
C PHE A 65 -1.81 12.65 -2.54
N ASP A 66 -3.04 12.70 -3.05
CA ASP A 66 -3.44 12.51 -4.45
C ASP A 66 -3.29 11.04 -4.95
N ILE A 67 -3.54 10.07 -4.07
CA ILE A 67 -3.47 8.65 -4.46
C ILE A 67 -4.65 8.35 -5.41
N PRO A 68 -4.42 7.68 -6.56
CA PRO A 68 -5.50 7.29 -7.46
C PRO A 68 -6.60 6.50 -6.73
N GLN A 69 -7.87 6.84 -6.98
CA GLN A 69 -9.00 6.22 -6.29
C GLN A 69 -9.06 4.71 -6.53
N GLU A 70 -8.73 4.25 -7.73
CA GLU A 70 -8.67 2.83 -8.06
C GLU A 70 -7.64 2.07 -7.20
N LEU A 71 -6.55 2.74 -6.81
CA LEU A 71 -5.54 2.16 -5.93
C LEU A 71 -6.04 2.11 -4.47
N ALA A 72 -6.71 3.17 -4.01
CA ALA A 72 -7.33 3.21 -2.69
C ALA A 72 -8.41 2.11 -2.53
N ASP A 73 -9.26 1.93 -3.53
CA ASP A 73 -10.26 0.86 -3.57
C ASP A 73 -9.61 -0.52 -3.52
N ASN A 74 -8.47 -0.70 -4.20
CA ASN A 74 -7.73 -1.96 -4.16
C ASN A 74 -7.13 -2.24 -2.77
N PHE A 75 -6.74 -1.22 -2.01
CA PHE A 75 -6.30 -1.42 -0.62
C PHE A 75 -7.45 -1.94 0.25
N GLU A 76 -8.67 -1.41 0.11
CA GLU A 76 -9.86 -1.96 0.80
C GLU A 76 -10.12 -3.41 0.42
N ARG A 77 -10.09 -3.71 -0.89
CA ARG A 77 -10.34 -5.06 -1.42
C ARG A 77 -9.29 -6.07 -0.95
N CYS A 78 -8.07 -5.62 -0.68
CA CYS A 78 -7.00 -6.40 -0.04
C CYS A 78 -7.19 -6.56 1.47
N GLY A 79 -8.19 -5.91 2.09
CA GLY A 79 -8.44 -5.96 3.52
C GLY A 79 -7.63 -4.96 4.35
N TYR A 80 -7.00 -3.97 3.71
CA TYR A 80 -6.30 -2.87 4.37
C TYR A 80 -7.27 -1.75 4.78
N SER A 81 -8.23 -2.10 5.63
CA SER A 81 -9.25 -1.16 6.11
C SER A 81 -8.68 -0.08 7.04
N GLU A 82 -7.70 -0.47 7.85
CA GLU A 82 -7.06 0.38 8.86
C GLU A 82 -5.54 0.26 8.71
N PRO A 83 -4.80 1.36 8.53
CA PRO A 83 -3.35 1.34 8.48
C PRO A 83 -2.77 0.94 9.84
N THR A 84 -1.76 0.07 9.84
CA THR A 84 -0.99 -0.25 11.05
C THR A 84 -0.16 0.96 11.50
N PRO A 85 0.30 1.04 12.77
CA PRO A 85 1.08 2.20 13.23
C PRO A 85 2.24 2.53 12.30
N VAL A 86 3.02 1.53 11.88
CA VAL A 86 4.15 1.78 10.97
C VAL A 86 3.71 2.40 9.64
N GLN A 87 2.55 2.01 9.10
CA GLN A 87 1.99 2.58 7.87
C GLN A 87 1.46 4.00 8.11
N LYS A 88 0.77 4.25 9.24
CA LYS A 88 0.19 5.55 9.60
C LYS A 88 1.22 6.68 9.52
N TYR A 89 2.43 6.43 10.01
CA TYR A 89 3.49 7.44 10.05
C TYR A 89 4.41 7.39 8.83
N SER A 90 4.75 6.21 8.29
CA SER A 90 5.74 6.14 7.21
C SER A 90 5.19 6.45 5.83
N VAL A 91 3.91 6.14 5.56
CA VAL A 91 3.26 6.45 4.27
C VAL A 91 3.28 7.96 4.01
N PRO A 92 2.79 8.83 4.92
CA PRO A 92 2.77 10.26 4.66
C PRO A 92 4.19 10.85 4.54
N ALA A 93 5.14 10.41 5.37
CA ALA A 93 6.55 10.83 5.27
C ALA A 93 7.21 10.44 3.94
N ALA A 94 6.91 9.25 3.42
CA ALA A 94 7.42 8.80 2.13
C ALA A 94 6.73 9.51 0.95
N MET A 95 5.43 9.80 1.07
CA MET A 95 4.68 10.57 0.07
C MET A 95 5.16 12.02 -0.05
N ALA A 96 5.76 12.58 1.00
CA ALA A 96 6.42 13.89 0.95
C ALA A 96 7.73 13.91 0.16
N GLY A 97 8.20 12.75 -0.33
CA GLY A 97 9.42 12.65 -1.14
C GLY A 97 10.71 12.71 -0.33
N THR A 98 10.65 12.42 0.97
CA THR A 98 11.82 12.34 1.85
C THR A 98 12.27 10.90 2.06
N ASP A 99 13.56 10.69 2.30
CA ASP A 99 14.08 9.37 2.68
C ASP A 99 13.62 9.01 4.09
N VAL A 100 12.95 7.86 4.24
CA VAL A 100 12.39 7.40 5.51
C VAL A 100 13.10 6.14 5.99
N MET A 101 13.63 6.18 7.22
CA MET A 101 14.09 4.98 7.92
C MET A 101 13.00 4.51 8.88
N VAL A 102 12.62 3.23 8.77
CA VAL A 102 11.50 2.67 9.54
C VAL A 102 11.91 1.38 10.23
N SER A 103 11.62 1.26 11.53
CA SER A 103 11.81 0.03 12.31
C SER A 103 10.51 -0.35 13.01
N ALA A 104 10.06 -1.60 12.80
CA ALA A 104 8.88 -2.17 13.44
C ALA A 104 8.97 -3.71 13.45
N GLN A 105 8.20 -4.39 14.31
CA GLN A 105 8.21 -5.85 14.42
C GLN A 105 7.86 -6.57 13.09
N THR A 106 8.27 -7.83 12.91
CA THR A 106 7.78 -8.68 11.82
C THR A 106 6.24 -8.79 11.87
N GLY A 107 5.59 -8.90 10.72
CA GLY A 107 4.12 -8.95 10.64
C GLY A 107 3.39 -7.60 10.80
N SER A 108 4.09 -6.51 11.10
CA SER A 108 3.49 -5.16 11.26
C SER A 108 3.05 -4.45 9.98
N GLY A 109 3.27 -5.05 8.79
CA GLY A 109 2.83 -4.47 7.52
C GLY A 109 3.79 -3.47 6.85
N LYS A 110 5.09 -3.45 7.23
CA LYS A 110 6.14 -2.61 6.59
C LYS A 110 6.19 -2.72 5.06
N THR A 111 5.92 -3.89 4.50
CA THR A 111 5.93 -4.10 3.04
C THR A 111 4.90 -3.22 2.35
N ALA A 112 3.66 -3.18 2.83
CA ALA A 112 2.63 -2.29 2.28
C ALA A 112 2.98 -0.81 2.55
N ALA A 113 3.57 -0.51 3.70
CA ALA A 113 3.99 0.85 4.06
C ALA A 113 4.96 1.49 3.04
N PHE A 114 5.82 0.68 2.42
CA PHE A 114 6.75 1.11 1.36
C PHE A 114 6.15 1.00 -0.05
N LEU A 115 5.30 -0.02 -0.32
CA LEU A 115 4.71 -0.21 -1.64
C LEU A 115 3.68 0.86 -2.00
N VAL A 116 2.89 1.34 -1.03
CA VAL A 116 1.87 2.38 -1.24
C VAL A 116 2.45 3.61 -1.94
N PRO A 117 3.50 4.27 -1.41
CA PRO A 117 4.07 5.45 -2.06
C PRO A 117 4.71 5.13 -3.42
N ILE A 118 5.38 3.98 -3.57
CA ILE A 118 6.01 3.61 -4.86
C ILE A 118 4.98 3.43 -5.97
N ILE A 119 3.94 2.63 -5.71
CA ILE A 119 2.90 2.36 -6.70
C ILE A 119 2.18 3.66 -7.04
N THR A 120 1.91 4.49 -6.03
CA THR A 120 1.29 5.80 -6.24
C THR A 120 2.12 6.67 -7.17
N THR A 121 3.42 6.82 -6.91
CA THR A 121 4.32 7.61 -7.78
C THR A 121 4.41 7.02 -9.19
N ALA A 122 4.55 5.70 -9.32
CA ALA A 122 4.63 5.03 -10.62
C ALA A 122 3.36 5.15 -11.47
N LEU A 123 2.18 5.34 -10.85
CA LEU A 123 0.91 5.56 -11.56
C LEU A 123 0.69 7.02 -11.98
N ARG A 124 1.47 7.96 -11.44
CA ARG A 124 1.40 9.38 -11.79
C ARG A 124 2.30 9.75 -12.97
N GLU A 125 3.30 8.93 -13.27
CA GLU A 125 4.19 9.06 -14.44
C GLU A 125 3.52 8.58 -15.72
#